data_AF-A0A9W8HPH8-F1
#
_entry.id   AF-A0A9W8HPH8-F1
#
_cell.length_a   1.000
_cell.length_b   1.000
_cell.length_c   1.000
_cell.angle_alpha   90.00
_cell.angle_beta   90.00
_cell.angle_gamma   90.00
#
_symmetry.space_group_name_H-M   'P 1'
#
loop_
_entity.id
_entity.type
_entity.pdbx_description
1 polymer ?
#
loop_
_entity_poly.entity_id
_entity_poly.type
_entity_poly.pdbx_seq_one_letter_code
_entity_poly.pdbx_strand_id
1 'polypeptide(L)'
;MSPWMTIVGLALFSYASLHQSRCHQILYRLRRQSLQKRQLRVRSQLSSSSYALPYGDLFDHVLCPHYLCEIFIYTSIWIATGCRSTTIIYVAIWTLINLAITAKETKQWYCQVFGDRRLNNRPALLPFIW
;
A
#
# COMPACT_ATOMS: atom_id res chain seq x y z
N MET A 1 10.45 -13.56 27.31
CA MET A 1 10.58 -12.74 26.08
C MET A 1 11.64 -11.71 26.36
N SER A 2 12.54 -11.43 25.45
CA SER A 2 13.55 -10.42 25.73
C SER A 2 13.04 -9.02 25.35
N PRO A 3 13.43 -7.99 26.13
CA PRO A 3 12.90 -6.64 25.96
C PRO A 3 13.26 -6.03 24.61
N TRP A 4 14.40 -6.42 24.03
CA TRP A 4 14.85 -5.93 22.72
C TRP A 4 13.92 -6.31 21.58
N MET A 5 13.30 -7.51 21.58
CA MET A 5 12.34 -7.89 20.52
C MET A 5 11.08 -7.05 20.58
N THR A 6 10.59 -6.77 21.79
CA THR A 6 9.42 -5.91 21.99
C THR A 6 9.70 -4.49 21.54
N ILE A 7 10.87 -3.93 21.84
CA ILE A 7 11.26 -2.58 21.39
C ILE A 7 11.35 -2.53 19.86
N VAL A 8 12.03 -3.50 19.23
CA VAL A 8 12.14 -3.57 17.77
C VAL A 8 10.77 -3.72 17.11
N GLY A 9 9.92 -4.61 17.65
CA GLY A 9 8.56 -4.81 17.16
C GLY A 9 7.71 -3.54 17.28
N LEU A 10 7.75 -2.85 18.42
CA LEU A 10 7.02 -1.59 18.61
C LEU A 10 7.52 -0.49 17.67
N ALA A 11 8.84 -0.34 17.50
CA ALA A 11 9.41 0.64 16.59
C ALA A 11 8.97 0.39 15.14
N LEU A 12 9.02 -0.86 14.68
CA LEU A 12 8.56 -1.24 13.33
C LEU A 12 7.05 -1.04 13.17
N PHE A 13 6.26 -1.41 14.18
CA PHE A 13 4.80 -1.23 14.18
C PHE A 13 4.44 0.25 14.04
N SER A 14 5.05 1.12 14.83
CA SER A 14 4.81 2.56 14.78
C SER A 14 5.21 3.15 13.44
N TYR A 15 6.39 2.79 12.92
CA TYR A 15 6.84 3.23 11.59
C TYR A 15 5.85 2.82 10.49
N ALA A 16 5.50 1.54 10.43
CA ALA A 16 4.58 1.02 9.42
C ALA A 16 3.19 1.63 9.53
N SER A 17 2.67 1.79 10.75
CA SER A 17 1.36 2.41 10.99
C SER A 17 1.30 3.88 10.55
N LEU A 18 2.37 4.64 10.80
CA LEU A 18 2.47 6.04 10.37
C LEU A 18 2.46 6.16 8.85
N HIS A 19 3.27 5.37 8.16
CA HIS A 19 3.32 5.35 6.69
C HIS A 19 2.03 4.81 6.07
N GLN A 20 1.40 3.79 6.66
CA GLN A 20 0.10 3.30 6.23
C GLN A 20 -0.97 4.40 6.33
N SER A 21 -1.01 5.15 7.44
CA SER A 21 -1.95 6.25 7.62
C SER A 21 -1.74 7.36 6.58
N ARG A 22 -0.48 7.75 6.33
CA ARG A 22 -0.15 8.73 5.27
C ARG A 22 -0.60 8.25 3.90
N CYS A 23 -0.35 6.99 3.56
CA CYS A 23 -0.77 6.42 2.29
C CYS A 23 -2.30 6.46 2.12
N HIS A 24 -3.05 6.10 3.16
CA HIS A 24 -4.51 6.16 3.14
C HIS A 24 -5.03 7.61 3.01
N GLN A 25 -4.38 8.58 3.64
CA GLN A 25 -4.74 9.99 3.48
C GLN A 25 -4.53 10.48 2.05
N ILE A 26 -3.43 10.07 1.40
CA ILE A 26 -3.18 10.38 -0.02
C ILE A 26 -4.27 9.78 -0.90
N LEU A 27 -4.57 8.49 -0.74
CA LEU A 27 -5.63 7.82 -1.52
C LEU A 27 -7.01 8.43 -1.28
N TYR A 28 -7.33 8.76 -0.03
CA TYR A 28 -8.57 9.43 0.33
C TYR A 28 -8.71 10.79 -0.37
N ARG A 29 -7.64 11.61 -0.36
CA ARG A 29 -7.63 12.92 -1.03
C ARG A 29 -7.81 12.76 -2.54
N LEU A 30 -7.14 11.80 -3.17
CA LEU A 30 -7.28 11.52 -4.60
C LEU A 30 -8.71 11.10 -4.96
N ARG A 31 -9.32 10.23 -4.15
CA ARG A 31 -10.71 9.82 -4.33
C ARG A 31 -11.68 10.99 -4.17
N ARG A 32 -11.47 11.86 -3.19
CA ARG A 32 -12.33 13.03 -2.99
C ARG A 32 -12.22 14.02 -4.16
N GLN A 33 -11.02 14.27 -4.66
CA GLN A 33 -10.78 15.13 -5.82
C GLN A 33 -11.37 14.54 -7.11
N SER A 34 -11.25 13.22 -7.33
CA SER A 34 -11.82 12.57 -8.51
C SER A 34 -13.36 12.63 -8.51
N LEU A 35 -13.99 12.44 -7.35
CA LEU A 35 -15.44 12.59 -7.19
C LEU A 35 -15.91 14.02 -7.46
N GLN A 36 -15.21 15.03 -6.93
CA GLN A 36 -15.52 16.43 -7.18
C GLN A 36 -15.39 16.77 -8.68
N LYS A 37 -14.30 16.33 -9.33
CA LYS A 37 -14.12 16.50 -10.79
C LYS A 37 -15.19 15.77 -11.59
N ARG A 38 -15.63 14.58 -11.16
CA ARG A 38 -16.71 13.83 -11.81
C ARG A 38 -18.04 14.57 -11.74
N GLN A 39 -18.39 15.16 -10.60
CA GLN A 39 -19.60 15.99 -10.48
C GLN A 39 -19.57 17.20 -11.43
N LEU A 40 -18.42 17.88 -11.53
CA LEU A 40 -18.24 18.98 -12.48
C LEU A 40 -18.32 18.53 -13.94
N ARG A 41 -17.79 17.34 -14.27
CA ARG A 41 -17.84 16.77 -15.64
C ARG A 41 -19.22 16.29 -16.07
N VAL A 42 -20.02 15.73 -15.15
CA VAL A 42 -21.43 15.37 -15.43
C VAL A 42 -22.20 16.61 -15.86
N ARG A 43 -21.87 17.78 -15.29
CA ARG A 43 -22.43 19.07 -15.70
C ARG A 43 -21.92 19.56 -17.07
N SER A 44 -20.80 19.04 -17.58
CA SER A 44 -20.10 19.53 -18.79
C SER A 44 -19.92 18.49 -19.92
N GLN A 45 -20.58 17.32 -19.88
CA GLN A 45 -20.57 16.26 -20.93
C GLN A 45 -19.19 15.80 -21.47
N LEU A 46 -18.10 15.89 -20.69
CA LEU A 46 -16.75 15.48 -21.13
C LEU A 46 -16.38 14.05 -20.66
N SER A 47 -16.12 13.14 -21.60
CA SER A 47 -15.72 11.73 -21.39
C SER A 47 -14.19 11.54 -21.34
N SER A 48 -13.59 11.71 -20.17
CA SER A 48 -12.18 11.32 -19.95
C SER A 48 -12.01 10.54 -18.66
N SER A 49 -11.02 9.64 -18.62
CA SER A 49 -10.74 8.74 -17.49
C SER A 49 -10.64 9.51 -16.17
N SER A 50 -11.32 9.01 -15.13
CA SER A 50 -11.52 9.71 -13.85
C SER A 50 -10.45 9.38 -12.80
N TYR A 51 -9.51 8.48 -13.10
CA TYR A 51 -8.51 8.01 -12.15
C TYR A 51 -7.23 8.83 -12.23
N ALA A 52 -6.60 9.03 -11.07
CA ALA A 52 -5.31 9.69 -10.93
C ALA A 52 -4.33 8.76 -10.22
N LEU A 53 -3.05 8.83 -10.62
CA LEU A 53 -1.99 8.01 -10.03
C LEU A 53 -1.51 8.67 -8.72
N PRO A 54 -1.36 7.92 -7.61
CA PRO A 54 -0.87 8.46 -6.35
C PRO A 54 0.63 8.79 -6.41
N TYR A 55 1.01 9.85 -5.70
CA TYR A 55 2.37 10.34 -5.53
C TYR A 55 2.57 10.83 -4.10
N GLY A 56 3.82 10.81 -3.64
CA GLY A 56 4.24 11.22 -2.30
C GLY A 56 4.36 10.08 -1.30
N ASP A 57 5.22 10.27 -0.31
CA ASP A 57 5.62 9.25 0.67
C ASP A 57 6.18 8.00 -0.05
N LEU A 58 5.75 6.80 0.33
CA LEU A 58 6.25 5.56 -0.28
C LEU A 58 5.68 5.30 -1.69
N PHE A 59 4.69 6.08 -2.16
CA PHE A 59 4.14 5.93 -3.53
C PHE A 59 5.11 6.33 -4.64
N ASP A 60 6.18 7.05 -4.29
CA ASP A 60 7.23 7.42 -5.24
C ASP A 60 8.13 6.21 -5.56
N HIS A 61 8.13 5.19 -4.70
CA HIS A 61 8.97 4.00 -4.83
C HIS A 61 8.18 2.76 -5.28
N VAL A 62 6.97 2.56 -4.76
CA VAL A 62 6.12 1.39 -5.04
C VAL A 62 4.68 1.84 -5.33
N LEU A 63 3.93 1.08 -6.13
CA LEU A 63 2.54 1.43 -6.46
C LEU A 63 1.57 1.20 -5.29
N CYS A 64 1.83 0.19 -4.47
CA CYS A 64 0.96 -0.20 -3.35
C CYS A 64 1.72 -0.22 -2.00
N PRO A 65 2.25 0.93 -1.55
CA PRO A 65 3.03 1.01 -0.31
C PRO A 65 2.24 0.69 0.96
N HIS A 66 0.94 0.96 0.95
CA HIS A 66 0.05 0.65 2.07
C HIS A 66 -0.04 -0.85 2.36
N TYR A 67 0.03 -1.69 1.32
CA TYR A 67 0.10 -3.14 1.47
C TYR A 67 1.42 -3.60 2.08
N LEU A 68 2.54 -2.98 1.67
CA LEU A 68 3.85 -3.24 2.28
C LEU A 68 3.85 -2.84 3.77
N CYS A 69 3.22 -1.72 4.11
CA CYS A 69 3.07 -1.31 5.52
C CYS A 69 2.23 -2.33 6.30
N GLU A 70 1.14 -2.85 5.73
CA GLU A 70 0.29 -3.85 6.39
C GLU A 70 1.05 -5.15 6.67
N ILE A 71 1.88 -5.62 5.72
CA ILE A 71 2.78 -6.76 5.94
C ILE A 71 3.72 -6.47 7.11
N PHE A 72 4.36 -5.30 7.14
CA PHE A 72 5.26 -4.91 8.24
C PHE A 72 4.54 -4.80 9.59
N ILE A 73 3.27 -4.40 9.62
CA ILE A 73 2.48 -4.39 10.86
C ILE A 73 2.34 -5.82 11.40
N TYR A 74 1.92 -6.79 10.59
CA TYR A 74 1.79 -8.18 11.05
C TYR A 74 3.14 -8.80 11.43
N THR A 75 4.20 -8.54 10.66
CA THR A 75 5.56 -8.96 11.01
C THR A 75 6.03 -8.35 12.33
N SER A 76 5.73 -7.07 12.57
CA SER A 76 6.12 -6.37 13.80
C SER A 76 5.43 -6.93 15.04
N ILE A 77 4.15 -7.32 14.93
CA ILE A 77 3.41 -7.99 16.02
C ILE A 77 4.06 -9.35 16.30
N TRP A 78 4.42 -10.11 15.27
CA TRP A 78 5.11 -11.39 15.45
C TRP A 78 6.45 -11.23 16.19
N ILE A 79 7.26 -10.24 15.78
CA ILE A 79 8.52 -9.90 16.45
C ILE A 79 8.27 -9.47 17.90
N ALA A 80 7.27 -8.62 18.15
CA ALA A 80 6.93 -8.12 19.47
C ALA A 80 6.51 -9.25 20.43
N THR A 81 5.91 -10.33 19.93
CA THR A 81 5.58 -11.56 20.68
C THR A 81 6.76 -12.52 20.87
N GLY A 82 7.97 -12.10 20.50
CA GLY A 82 9.17 -12.91 20.65
C GLY A 82 9.31 -14.01 19.59
N CYS A 83 8.69 -13.84 18.42
CA CYS A 83 8.71 -14.80 17.30
C CYS A 83 8.17 -16.20 17.63
N ARG A 84 7.38 -16.34 18.70
CA ARG A 84 6.87 -17.65 19.18
C ARG A 84 5.44 -17.94 18.77
N SER A 85 4.66 -16.90 18.43
CA SER A 85 3.27 -17.10 18.06
C SER A 85 3.16 -17.66 16.64
N THR A 86 2.79 -18.94 16.54
CA THR A 86 2.51 -19.62 15.27
C THR A 86 1.32 -19.00 14.55
N THR A 87 0.28 -18.61 15.30
CA THR A 87 -0.91 -17.94 14.75
C THR A 87 -0.55 -16.65 14.04
N ILE A 88 0.27 -15.78 14.66
CA ILE A 88 0.59 -14.46 14.07
C ILE A 88 1.46 -14.61 12.81
N ILE A 89 2.41 -15.55 12.79
CA ILE A 89 3.21 -15.78 11.57
C ILE A 89 2.35 -16.33 10.42
N TYR A 90 1.38 -17.21 10.69
CA TYR A 90 0.45 -17.65 9.66
C TYR A 90 -0.41 -16.51 9.13
N VAL A 91 -0.88 -15.61 10.00
CA VAL A 91 -1.59 -14.40 9.57
C VAL A 91 -0.68 -13.50 8.73
N ALA A 92 0.58 -13.29 9.13
CA ALA A 92 1.52 -12.47 8.37
C ALA A 92 1.82 -13.06 6.98
N ILE A 93 2.02 -14.38 6.88
CA ILE A 93 2.24 -15.08 5.61
C ILE A 93 1.00 -15.00 4.73
N TRP A 94 -0.18 -15.25 5.30
CA TRP A 94 -1.45 -15.15 4.58
C TRP A 94 -1.65 -13.74 4.02
N THR A 95 -1.47 -12.71 4.85
CA THR A 95 -1.58 -11.31 4.43
C THR A 95 -0.55 -10.98 3.35
N LEU A 96 0.69 -11.46 3.47
CA LEU A 96 1.72 -11.26 2.45
C LEU A 96 1.31 -11.86 1.10
N ILE A 97 0.85 -13.11 1.07
CA ILE A 97 0.44 -13.77 -0.17
C ILE A 97 -0.76 -13.04 -0.79
N ASN A 98 -1.79 -12.78 0.02
CA ASN A 98 -3.01 -12.12 -0.43
C ASN A 98 -2.71 -10.75 -1.04
N LEU A 99 -1.96 -9.92 -0.31
CA LEU A 99 -1.60 -8.58 -0.76
C LEU A 99 -0.62 -8.57 -1.93
N ALA A 100 0.28 -9.56 -2.05
CA ALA A 100 1.15 -9.70 -3.22
C ALA A 100 0.35 -9.98 -4.51
N ILE A 101 -0.65 -10.85 -4.43
CA ILE A 101 -1.55 -11.13 -5.56
C ILE A 101 -2.34 -9.86 -5.92
N THR A 102 -2.97 -9.23 -4.94
CA THR A 102 -3.75 -7.99 -5.16
C THR A 102 -2.88 -6.84 -5.71
N ALA A 103 -1.64 -6.71 -5.26
CA ALA A 103 -0.70 -5.70 -5.77
C ALA A 103 -0.37 -5.93 -7.24
N LYS A 104 -0.18 -7.19 -7.65
CA LYS A 104 0.06 -7.55 -9.05
C LYS A 104 -1.13 -7.19 -9.94
N GLU A 105 -2.35 -7.55 -9.53
CA GLU A 105 -3.57 -7.19 -10.24
C GLU A 105 -3.74 -5.67 -10.35
N THR A 106 -3.45 -4.97 -9.25
CA THR A 106 -3.50 -3.50 -9.19
C THR A 106 -2.50 -2.86 -10.15
N LYS A 107 -1.27 -3.38 -10.24
CA LYS A 107 -0.26 -2.93 -11.20
C LYS A 107 -0.72 -3.17 -12.64
N GLN A 108 -1.26 -4.35 -12.94
CA GLN A 108 -1.78 -4.66 -14.27
C GLN A 108 -2.91 -3.69 -14.66
N TRP A 109 -3.84 -3.42 -13.74
CA TRP A 109 -4.89 -2.43 -13.94
C TRP A 109 -4.31 -1.01 -14.16
N TYR A 110 -3.33 -0.59 -13.37
CA TYR A 110 -2.65 0.70 -13.57
C TYR A 110 -1.98 0.79 -14.95
N CYS A 111 -1.32 -0.27 -15.43
CA CYS A 111 -0.72 -0.33 -16.76
C CYS A 111 -1.79 -0.21 -17.86
N GLN A 112 -2.96 -0.85 -17.70
CA GLN A 112 -4.07 -0.75 -18.67
C GLN A 112 -4.68 0.66 -18.71
N VAL A 113 -4.82 1.32 -17.56
CA VAL A 113 -5.49 2.63 -17.45
C VAL A 113 -4.56 3.79 -17.82
N PHE A 114 -3.31 3.75 -17.39
CA PHE A 114 -2.36 4.86 -17.54
C PHE A 114 -1.30 4.60 -18.60
N GLY A 115 -1.07 3.35 -19.01
CA GLY A 115 0.03 2.97 -19.88
C GLY A 115 1.35 2.88 -19.12
N ASP A 116 2.16 1.88 -19.47
CA ASP A 116 3.37 1.48 -18.75
C ASP A 116 4.38 2.62 -18.55
N ARG A 117 4.54 3.49 -19.55
CA ARG A 117 5.43 4.66 -19.49
C ARG A 117 5.12 5.61 -18.33
N ARG A 118 3.85 5.74 -17.92
CA ARG A 118 3.46 6.62 -16.80
C ARG A 118 3.70 6.00 -15.43
N LEU A 119 3.90 4.68 -15.35
CA LEU A 119 4.22 4.02 -14.08
C LEU A 119 5.68 4.18 -13.69
N ASN A 120 6.56 4.63 -14.61
CA ASN A 120 7.98 4.88 -14.37
C ASN A 120 8.71 3.65 -13.79
N ASN A 121 8.39 2.45 -14.28
CA ASN A 121 8.90 1.16 -13.77
C ASN A 121 8.71 0.95 -12.26
N ARG A 122 7.72 1.61 -11.63
CA ARG A 122 7.44 1.38 -10.20
C ARG A 122 7.02 -0.07 -9.94
N PRO A 123 7.69 -0.79 -9.03
CA PRO A 123 7.27 -2.12 -8.60
C PRO A 123 5.90 -2.10 -7.92
N ALA A 124 5.20 -3.24 -7.94
CA ALA A 124 3.87 -3.32 -7.34
C ALA A 124 3.93 -3.21 -5.81
N LEU A 125 4.84 -3.96 -5.18
CA LEU A 125 4.90 -4.13 -3.74
C LEU A 125 6.33 -4.04 -3.18
N LEU A 126 7.25 -4.89 -3.65
CA LEU A 126 8.64 -4.91 -3.19
C LEU A 126 9.57 -4.36 -4.28
N PRO A 127 10.53 -3.47 -3.94
CA PRO A 127 11.62 -3.18 -4.86
C PRO A 127 12.32 -4.50 -5.18
N PHE A 128 12.50 -4.79 -6.47
CA PHE A 128 13.13 -6.01 -7.02
C PHE A 128 12.27 -7.28 -7.12
N ILE A 129 11.00 -7.27 -6.72
CA ILE A 129 10.09 -8.42 -6.90
C ILE A 129 8.78 -7.94 -7.55
N TRP A 130 8.72 -8.14 -8.88
CA TRP A 130 7.59 -7.95 -9.84
C TRP A 130 6.96 -6.54 -10.02
#